data_AF-A0A661IAR9-F1
#
_entry.id   AF-A0A661IAR9-F1
#
_cell.length_a   1.000
_cell.length_b   1.000
_cell.length_c   1.000
_cell.angle_alpha   90.00
_cell.angle_beta   90.00
_cell.angle_gamma   90.00
#
_symmetry.space_group_name_H-M   'P 1'
#
loop_
_entity.id
_entity.type
_entity.pdbx_description
1 polymer ?
#
loop_
_entity_poly.entity_id
_entity_poly.type
_entity_poly.pdbx_seq_one_letter_code
_entity_poly.pdbx_strand_id
1 'polypeptide(L)'
;DQFAEEMLFRTLEEEGYRGSILSEERGYIKGDERELMVVDPLDGTTNAIRGIPFYAVSLALGEERKENWLEAVEVGVVLELPSKRMYWAVKGEGAFLDGRRLSVRRCTGAEDVIFSVFVGKGYVEESLHFLKKARKIRYLGSAALEMALVAAGALDLFVQLGMGIRTFDIAAASLILREAGGVLFAIEGERLYKPKMRATPKEKRSIVAVGDVNVLKKLYPPVDEIVEL
;
A
#
# COMPACT_ATOMS: atom_id res chain seq x y z
N ASP A 1 -14.19 -11.04 -6.77
CA ASP A 1 -14.55 -9.89 -5.90
C ASP A 1 -15.74 -10.23 -5.04
N GLN A 2 -16.97 -10.28 -5.59
CA GLN A 2 -18.20 -10.51 -4.82
C GLN A 2 -18.15 -11.72 -3.86
N PHE A 3 -17.63 -12.87 -4.30
CA PHE A 3 -17.52 -14.05 -3.43
C PHE A 3 -16.54 -13.83 -2.25
N ALA A 4 -15.39 -13.20 -2.51
CA ALA A 4 -14.41 -12.90 -1.45
C ALA A 4 -14.98 -11.90 -0.45
N GLU A 5 -15.74 -10.92 -0.94
CA GLU A 5 -16.44 -9.97 -0.10
C GLU A 5 -17.53 -10.64 0.75
N GLU A 6 -18.37 -11.50 0.17
CA GLU A 6 -19.41 -12.21 0.90
C GLU A 6 -18.83 -13.05 2.05
N MET A 7 -17.73 -13.76 1.79
CA MET A 7 -17.02 -14.54 2.80
C MET A 7 -16.45 -13.66 3.93
N LEU A 8 -15.89 -12.49 3.59
CA LEU A 8 -15.43 -11.52 4.58
C LEU A 8 -16.58 -11.09 5.49
N PHE A 9 -17.69 -10.60 4.94
CA PHE A 9 -18.81 -10.11 5.76
C PHE A 9 -19.42 -11.19 6.63
N ARG A 10 -19.58 -12.40 6.07
CA ARG A 10 -20.05 -13.54 6.85
C ARG A 10 -19.13 -13.86 8.02
N THR A 11 -17.81 -13.84 7.79
CA THR A 11 -16.82 -14.09 8.86
C THR A 11 -16.89 -12.99 9.93
N LEU A 12 -16.99 -11.72 9.53
CA LEU A 12 -17.10 -10.59 10.46
C LEU A 12 -18.38 -10.66 11.30
N GLU A 13 -19.50 -11.10 10.71
CA GLU A 13 -20.75 -11.33 11.43
C GLU A 13 -20.64 -12.49 12.41
N GLU A 14 -20.05 -13.62 12.00
CA GLU A 14 -19.82 -14.79 12.85
C GLU A 14 -18.88 -14.46 14.05
N GLU A 15 -17.86 -13.62 13.84
CA GLU A 15 -16.95 -13.12 14.88
C GLU A 15 -17.55 -11.97 15.71
N GLY A 16 -18.75 -11.49 15.35
CA GLY A 16 -19.44 -10.43 16.08
C GLY A 16 -18.77 -9.05 16.01
N TYR A 17 -18.07 -8.74 14.91
CA TYR A 17 -17.45 -7.43 14.69
C TYR A 17 -18.52 -6.34 14.59
N ARG A 18 -18.34 -5.25 15.37
CA ARG A 18 -19.32 -4.14 15.48
C ARG A 18 -18.81 -2.78 14.99
N GLY A 19 -17.57 -2.71 14.52
CA GLY A 19 -17.01 -1.51 13.92
C GLY A 19 -17.59 -1.21 12.55
N SER A 20 -17.32 -0.01 12.05
CA SER A 20 -17.65 0.37 10.67
C SER A 20 -16.77 -0.38 9.68
N ILE A 21 -17.27 -0.57 8.46
CA ILE A 21 -16.56 -1.24 7.36
C ILE A 21 -16.63 -0.35 6.12
N LEU A 22 -15.49 -0.16 5.46
CA LEU A 22 -15.40 0.43 4.14
C LEU A 22 -14.84 -0.63 3.18
N SER A 23 -15.70 -1.13 2.30
CA SER A 23 -15.31 -2.05 1.23
C SER A 23 -15.32 -1.34 -0.13
N GLU A 24 -14.48 -1.79 -1.06
CA GLU A 24 -14.51 -1.33 -2.44
C GLU A 24 -15.89 -1.52 -3.10
N GLU A 25 -16.51 -2.69 -2.91
CA GLU A 25 -17.73 -3.09 -3.62
C GLU A 25 -19.01 -2.56 -2.94
N ARG A 26 -19.08 -2.63 -1.60
CA ARG A 26 -20.26 -2.19 -0.82
C ARG A 26 -20.18 -0.76 -0.28
N GLY A 27 -19.04 -0.10 -0.41
CA GLY A 27 -18.82 1.22 0.17
C GLY A 27 -18.81 1.19 1.71
N TYR A 28 -19.28 2.28 2.31
CA TYR A 28 -19.25 2.46 3.77
C TYR A 28 -20.50 1.89 4.44
N ILE A 29 -20.29 0.98 5.38
CA ILE A 29 -21.30 0.36 6.23
C ILE A 29 -21.01 0.80 7.66
N LYS A 30 -21.98 1.50 8.25
CA LYS A 30 -21.85 2.07 9.58
C LYS A 30 -21.98 0.97 10.64
N GLY A 31 -21.01 0.92 11.56
CA GLY A 31 -21.08 0.12 12.78
C GLY A 31 -21.50 0.93 14.01
N ASP A 32 -21.50 0.26 15.15
CA ASP A 32 -21.84 0.82 16.46
C ASP A 32 -20.61 1.28 17.27
N GLU A 33 -19.42 0.83 16.86
CA GLU A 33 -18.16 1.14 17.52
C GLU A 33 -17.32 2.19 16.75
N ARG A 34 -16.23 2.65 17.38
CA ARG A 34 -15.36 3.70 16.83
C ARG A 34 -14.27 3.15 15.91
N GLU A 35 -14.25 1.86 15.65
CA GLU A 35 -13.29 1.23 14.75
C GLU A 35 -13.79 1.29 13.31
N LEU A 36 -12.86 1.43 12.37
CA LEU A 36 -13.13 1.31 10.94
C LEU A 36 -12.18 0.28 10.34
N MET A 37 -12.79 -0.70 9.68
CA MET A 37 -12.08 -1.66 8.84
C MET A 37 -12.17 -1.21 7.37
N VAL A 38 -11.04 -1.03 6.71
CA VAL A 38 -10.96 -0.77 5.27
C VAL A 38 -10.46 -2.02 4.57
N VAL A 39 -11.22 -2.48 3.57
CA VAL A 39 -10.95 -3.74 2.88
C VAL A 39 -10.98 -3.59 1.38
N ASP A 40 -9.97 -4.16 0.74
CA ASP A 40 -9.99 -4.56 -0.67
C ASP A 40 -10.05 -6.11 -0.71
N PRO A 41 -11.18 -6.70 -1.10
CA PRO A 41 -11.35 -8.15 -1.14
C PRO A 41 -10.54 -8.81 -2.28
N LEU A 42 -10.05 -8.05 -3.28
CA LEU A 42 -9.20 -8.58 -4.34
C LEU A 42 -8.39 -7.47 -5.03
N ASP A 43 -7.27 -7.08 -4.43
CA ASP A 43 -6.27 -6.25 -5.11
C ASP A 43 -5.59 -7.08 -6.21
N GLY A 44 -5.55 -6.53 -7.42
CA GLY A 44 -5.05 -7.24 -8.61
C GLY A 44 -6.11 -8.06 -9.35
N THR A 45 -7.36 -7.61 -9.39
CA THR A 45 -8.48 -8.26 -10.13
C THR A 45 -8.11 -8.71 -11.55
N THR A 46 -7.36 -7.88 -12.29
CA THR A 46 -6.92 -8.22 -13.66
C THR A 46 -6.03 -9.46 -13.66
N ASN A 47 -5.13 -9.58 -12.69
CA ASN A 47 -4.26 -10.75 -12.55
C ASN A 47 -5.07 -12.00 -12.20
N ALA A 48 -5.99 -11.89 -11.25
CA ALA A 48 -6.88 -12.99 -10.87
C ALA A 48 -7.70 -13.51 -12.07
N ILE A 49 -8.29 -12.61 -12.85
CA ILE A 49 -9.06 -12.97 -14.06
C ILE A 49 -8.18 -13.64 -15.12
N ARG A 50 -6.93 -13.20 -15.26
CA ARG A 50 -5.99 -13.70 -16.28
C ARG A 50 -5.14 -14.88 -15.83
N GLY A 51 -5.30 -15.35 -14.59
CA GLY A 51 -4.51 -16.45 -14.02
C GLY A 51 -3.05 -16.09 -13.73
N ILE A 52 -2.72 -14.81 -13.56
CA ILE A 52 -1.40 -14.36 -13.13
C ILE A 52 -1.37 -14.45 -11.59
N PRO A 53 -0.47 -15.24 -10.97
CA PRO A 53 -0.52 -15.53 -9.54
C PRO A 53 0.10 -14.41 -8.69
N PHE A 54 -0.47 -13.20 -8.78
CA PHE A 54 -0.04 -12.03 -8.01
C PHE A 54 -1.23 -11.12 -7.70
N TYR A 55 -1.99 -11.49 -6.68
CA TYR A 55 -3.18 -10.77 -6.22
C TYR A 55 -3.46 -11.12 -4.75
N ALA A 56 -4.16 -10.26 -4.03
CA ALA A 56 -4.27 -10.36 -2.59
C ALA A 56 -5.60 -9.85 -2.03
N VAL A 57 -5.90 -10.25 -0.80
CA VAL A 57 -6.84 -9.54 0.08
C VAL A 57 -6.04 -8.53 0.90
N SER A 58 -6.53 -7.31 1.04
CA SER A 58 -5.94 -6.24 1.85
C SER A 58 -6.95 -5.77 2.90
N LEU A 59 -6.57 -5.82 4.17
CA LEU A 59 -7.42 -5.44 5.31
C LEU A 59 -6.62 -4.55 6.27
N ALA A 60 -7.20 -3.41 6.61
CA ALA A 60 -6.65 -2.52 7.61
C ALA A 60 -7.71 -2.13 8.64
N LEU A 61 -7.33 -2.13 9.92
CA LEU A 61 -8.18 -1.75 11.04
C LEU A 61 -7.53 -0.58 11.78
N GLY A 62 -8.34 0.38 12.20
CA GLY A 62 -7.92 1.45 13.07
C GLY A 62 -9.08 2.33 13.52
N GLU A 63 -8.80 3.26 14.41
CA GLU A 63 -9.80 4.22 14.89
C GLU A 63 -10.38 5.04 13.72
N GLU A 64 -11.70 5.20 13.70
CA GLU A 64 -12.40 5.97 12.69
C GLU A 64 -12.07 7.46 12.81
N ARG A 65 -11.42 8.01 11.78
CA ARG A 65 -10.99 9.42 11.72
C ARG A 65 -11.38 10.07 10.41
N LYS A 66 -11.78 11.35 10.47
CA LYS A 66 -12.33 12.08 9.32
C LYS A 66 -11.27 12.60 8.33
N GLU A 67 -10.06 12.93 8.77
CA GLU A 67 -9.13 13.72 7.95
C GLU A 67 -7.86 12.99 7.50
N ASN A 68 -7.33 12.07 8.31
CA ASN A 68 -6.20 11.23 7.92
C ASN A 68 -6.32 9.83 8.53
N TRP A 69 -7.15 8.99 7.94
CA TRP A 69 -7.40 7.66 8.46
C TRP A 69 -6.19 6.73 8.29
N LEU A 70 -5.33 6.96 7.28
CA LEU A 70 -4.13 6.15 7.04
C LEU A 70 -3.14 6.16 8.24
N GLU A 71 -3.09 7.24 9.02
CA GLU A 71 -2.29 7.30 10.25
C GLU A 71 -2.94 6.59 11.44
N ALA A 72 -4.25 6.43 11.40
CA ALA A 72 -5.05 5.77 12.42
C ALA A 72 -4.97 4.25 12.33
N VAL A 73 -4.42 3.69 11.24
CA VAL A 73 -4.28 2.25 11.06
C VAL A 73 -3.38 1.66 12.16
N GLU A 74 -3.95 0.70 12.90
CA GLU A 74 -3.33 -0.02 14.01
C GLU A 74 -2.97 -1.45 13.64
N VAL A 75 -3.75 -2.07 12.76
CA VAL A 75 -3.52 -3.42 12.23
C VAL A 75 -3.64 -3.40 10.72
N GLY A 76 -2.75 -4.11 10.03
CA GLY A 76 -2.74 -4.22 8.57
C GLY A 76 -2.37 -5.63 8.16
N VAL A 77 -3.13 -6.21 7.24
CA VAL A 77 -2.94 -7.57 6.71
C VAL A 77 -3.05 -7.53 5.20
N VAL A 78 -2.07 -8.13 4.52
CA VAL A 78 -2.10 -8.40 3.07
C VAL A 78 -1.86 -9.90 2.88
N LEU A 79 -2.89 -10.61 2.40
CA LEU A 79 -2.85 -12.05 2.15
C LEU A 79 -2.69 -12.32 0.66
N GLU A 80 -1.52 -12.80 0.25
CA GLU A 80 -1.24 -13.26 -1.11
C GLU A 80 -2.05 -14.54 -1.39
N LEU A 81 -3.09 -14.47 -2.20
CA LEU A 81 -4.05 -15.57 -2.34
C LEU A 81 -3.46 -16.84 -3.00
N PRO A 82 -2.64 -16.77 -4.07
CA PRO A 82 -2.06 -17.96 -4.70
C PRO A 82 -1.16 -18.78 -3.79
N SER A 83 -0.30 -18.13 -3.02
CA SER A 83 0.71 -18.79 -2.17
C SER A 83 0.33 -18.87 -0.70
N LYS A 84 -0.76 -18.19 -0.30
CA LYS A 84 -1.25 -18.05 1.08
C LYS A 84 -0.24 -17.40 2.03
N ARG A 85 0.71 -16.65 1.49
CA ARG A 85 1.68 -15.88 2.27
C ARG A 85 0.99 -14.66 2.87
N MET A 86 1.18 -14.45 4.17
CA MET A 86 0.53 -13.38 4.90
C MET A 86 1.55 -12.36 5.38
N TYR A 87 1.46 -11.15 4.82
CA TYR A 87 2.14 -9.98 5.34
C TYR A 87 1.22 -9.31 6.36
N TRP A 88 1.73 -8.97 7.53
CA TRP A 88 0.94 -8.30 8.55
C TRP A 88 1.79 -7.39 9.43
N ALA A 89 1.15 -6.43 10.06
CA ALA A 89 1.78 -5.53 11.01
C ALA A 89 0.78 -5.06 12.07
N VAL A 90 1.31 -4.79 13.26
CA VAL A 90 0.62 -4.09 14.34
C VAL A 90 1.45 -2.87 14.68
N LYS A 91 0.79 -1.73 14.86
CA LYS A 91 1.45 -0.45 15.12
C LYS A 91 2.35 -0.54 16.34
N GLY A 92 3.64 -0.26 16.16
CA GLY A 92 4.66 -0.31 17.21
C GLY A 92 5.27 -1.70 17.48
N GLU A 93 4.72 -2.76 16.89
CA GLU A 93 5.19 -4.14 17.08
C GLU A 93 6.06 -4.64 15.92
N GLY A 94 6.10 -3.90 14.81
CA GLY A 94 6.78 -4.30 13.59
C GLY A 94 5.88 -5.00 12.56
N ALA A 95 6.52 -5.34 11.43
CA ALA A 95 5.89 -6.03 10.31
C ALA A 95 6.48 -7.43 10.12
N PHE A 96 5.68 -8.36 9.60
CA PHE A 96 6.00 -9.77 9.50
C PHE A 96 5.46 -10.37 8.19
N LEU A 97 6.14 -11.42 7.73
CA LEU A 97 5.71 -12.32 6.66
C LEU A 97 5.76 -13.74 7.22
N ASP A 98 4.60 -14.40 7.33
CA ASP A 98 4.49 -15.76 7.88
C ASP A 98 5.25 -15.92 9.22
N GLY A 99 5.17 -14.90 10.07
CA GLY A 99 5.82 -14.84 11.39
C GLY A 99 7.30 -14.40 11.37
N ARG A 100 7.92 -14.22 10.20
CA ARG A 100 9.29 -13.69 10.08
C ARG A 100 9.24 -12.16 10.00
N ARG A 101 9.98 -11.49 10.89
CA ARG A 101 10.05 -10.02 10.91
C ARG A 101 10.61 -9.49 9.59
N LEU A 102 9.98 -8.45 9.06
CA LEU A 102 10.38 -7.75 7.85
C LEU A 102 11.31 -6.59 8.18
N SER A 103 12.16 -6.25 7.22
CA SER A 103 12.95 -5.03 7.24
C SER A 103 13.21 -4.60 5.81
N VAL A 104 13.01 -3.32 5.54
CA VAL A 104 13.34 -2.72 4.25
C VAL A 104 14.84 -2.84 3.96
N ARG A 105 15.19 -2.93 2.69
CA ARG A 105 16.57 -2.86 2.25
C ARG A 105 17.11 -1.44 2.42
N ARG A 106 18.27 -1.29 3.07
CA ARG A 106 19.03 -0.03 3.12
C ARG A 106 20.06 0.00 1.99
N CYS A 107 20.05 1.05 1.20
CA CYS A 107 20.88 1.16 0.00
C CYS A 107 22.18 1.91 0.30
N THR A 108 23.32 1.23 0.17
CA THR A 108 24.65 1.86 0.27
C THR A 108 25.15 2.47 -1.05
N GLY A 109 24.44 2.25 -2.16
CA GLY A 109 24.79 2.68 -3.52
C GLY A 109 23.55 2.79 -4.42
N ALA A 110 23.70 3.36 -5.62
CA ALA A 110 22.59 3.51 -6.59
C ALA A 110 22.52 2.36 -7.60
N GLU A 111 23.56 1.53 -7.66
CA GLU A 111 23.83 0.65 -8.80
C GLU A 111 22.83 -0.52 -8.97
N ASP A 112 22.10 -0.92 -7.91
CA ASP A 112 21.30 -2.15 -7.88
C ASP A 112 19.88 -1.94 -7.34
N VAL A 113 19.26 -0.80 -7.64
CA VAL A 113 17.88 -0.53 -7.20
C VAL A 113 16.83 -1.17 -8.12
N ILE A 114 15.83 -1.81 -7.52
CA ILE A 114 14.71 -2.44 -8.20
C ILE A 114 13.45 -1.64 -7.90
N PHE A 115 12.87 -1.05 -8.95
CA PHE A 115 11.67 -0.23 -8.86
C PHE A 115 10.48 -0.98 -9.43
N SER A 116 9.35 -0.91 -8.74
CA SER A 116 8.04 -1.12 -9.35
C SER A 116 7.46 0.23 -9.78
N VAL A 117 7.10 0.35 -11.06
CA VAL A 117 6.57 1.61 -11.61
C VAL A 117 5.36 1.33 -12.47
N PHE A 118 4.20 1.78 -12.02
CA PHE A 118 3.00 1.82 -12.85
C PHE A 118 3.09 2.96 -13.86
N VAL A 119 2.96 2.64 -15.15
CA VAL A 119 2.91 3.62 -16.24
C VAL A 119 1.47 3.81 -16.69
N GLY A 120 0.78 4.77 -16.06
CA GLY A 120 -0.60 5.12 -16.40
C GLY A 120 -0.70 5.92 -17.71
N LYS A 121 -1.84 5.78 -18.40
CA LYS A 121 -2.18 6.66 -19.53
C LYS A 121 -2.24 8.11 -19.01
N GLY A 122 -1.46 9.00 -19.63
CA GLY A 122 -1.38 10.42 -19.25
C GLY A 122 -0.28 10.77 -18.25
N TYR A 123 0.50 9.80 -17.77
CA TYR A 123 1.60 10.01 -16.81
C TYR A 123 2.92 9.38 -17.27
N VAL A 124 3.07 9.22 -18.59
CA VAL A 124 4.22 8.52 -19.20
C VAL A 124 5.52 9.27 -18.89
N GLU A 125 5.53 10.59 -19.07
CA GLU A 125 6.74 11.41 -18.88
C GLU A 125 7.19 11.42 -17.42
N GLU A 126 6.25 11.56 -16.49
CA GLU A 126 6.51 11.51 -15.05
C GLU A 126 6.98 10.11 -14.62
N SER A 127 6.41 9.06 -15.20
CA SER A 127 6.85 7.68 -14.93
C SER A 127 8.26 7.44 -15.48
N LEU A 128 8.59 8.00 -16.65
CA LEU A 128 9.92 7.90 -17.26
C LEU A 128 11.02 8.47 -16.36
N HIS A 129 10.71 9.45 -15.51
CA HIS A 129 11.65 9.96 -14.50
C HIS A 129 12.17 8.82 -13.60
N PHE A 130 11.27 8.00 -13.07
CA PHE A 130 11.62 6.85 -12.23
C PHE A 130 12.30 5.73 -13.03
N LEU A 131 11.76 5.42 -14.21
CA LEU A 131 12.27 4.33 -15.05
C LEU A 131 13.72 4.54 -15.47
N LYS A 132 14.13 5.78 -15.79
CA LYS A 132 15.51 6.13 -16.17
C LYS A 132 16.54 5.93 -15.05
N LYS A 133 16.08 5.83 -13.80
CA LYS A 133 16.93 5.73 -12.60
C LYS A 133 16.92 4.33 -11.99
N ALA A 134 15.96 3.49 -12.39
CA ALA A 134 15.89 2.11 -11.97
C ALA A 134 17.00 1.26 -12.63
N ARG A 135 17.62 0.35 -11.88
CA ARG A 135 18.47 -0.68 -12.47
C ARG A 135 17.64 -1.80 -13.09
N LYS A 136 16.58 -2.20 -12.37
CA LYS A 136 15.59 -3.18 -12.81
C LYS A 136 14.20 -2.61 -12.56
N ILE A 137 13.31 -2.84 -13.53
CA ILE A 137 11.93 -2.40 -13.45
C ILE A 137 11.03 -3.63 -13.31
N ARG A 138 10.01 -3.51 -12.48
CA ARG A 138 8.88 -4.41 -12.36
C ARG A 138 7.59 -3.60 -12.45
N TYR A 139 6.51 -4.30 -12.73
CA TYR A 139 5.16 -3.87 -12.39
C TYR A 139 4.32 -5.15 -12.41
N LEU A 140 3.84 -5.54 -11.24
CA LEU A 140 3.21 -6.85 -11.05
C LEU A 140 1.69 -6.74 -10.92
N GLY A 141 1.13 -5.55 -10.70
CA GLY A 141 -0.30 -5.30 -10.87
C GLY A 141 -1.16 -5.55 -9.63
N SER A 142 -0.55 -5.55 -8.44
CA SER A 142 -1.24 -5.51 -7.14
C SER A 142 -0.45 -4.55 -6.25
N ALA A 143 -1.03 -3.41 -5.93
CA ALA A 143 -0.32 -2.37 -5.20
C ALA A 143 -0.04 -2.77 -3.75
N ALA A 144 -0.97 -3.50 -3.10
CA ALA A 144 -0.79 -4.00 -1.76
C ALA A 144 0.42 -4.95 -1.67
N LEU A 145 0.54 -5.88 -2.62
CA LEU A 145 1.68 -6.81 -2.67
C LEU A 145 2.97 -6.13 -3.08
N GLU A 146 2.97 -5.20 -4.04
CA GLU A 146 4.20 -4.51 -4.43
C GLU A 146 4.74 -3.62 -3.31
N MET A 147 3.87 -2.95 -2.54
CA MET A 147 4.28 -2.26 -1.32
C MET A 147 4.78 -3.22 -0.23
N ALA A 148 4.15 -4.40 -0.07
CA ALA A 148 4.63 -5.42 0.85
C ALA A 148 6.02 -5.98 0.44
N LEU A 149 6.31 -6.06 -0.87
CA LEU A 149 7.64 -6.40 -1.37
C LEU A 149 8.68 -5.31 -1.07
N VAL A 150 8.28 -4.03 -1.06
CA VAL A 150 9.16 -2.94 -0.57
C VAL A 150 9.44 -3.13 0.92
N ALA A 151 8.41 -3.41 1.72
CA ALA A 151 8.55 -3.68 3.16
C ALA A 151 9.47 -4.89 3.44
N ALA A 152 9.43 -5.92 2.59
CA ALA A 152 10.29 -7.09 2.67
C ALA A 152 11.73 -6.85 2.16
N GLY A 153 12.05 -5.67 1.62
CA GLY A 153 13.34 -5.35 1.01
C GLY A 153 13.60 -6.06 -0.33
N ALA A 154 12.57 -6.65 -0.94
CA ALA A 154 12.66 -7.30 -2.26
C ALA A 154 12.54 -6.28 -3.42
N LEU A 155 11.84 -5.17 -3.18
CA LEU A 155 11.83 -3.97 -4.01
C LEU A 155 12.39 -2.80 -3.20
N ASP A 156 12.99 -1.83 -3.87
CA ASP A 156 13.49 -0.62 -3.21
C ASP A 156 12.46 0.52 -3.25
N LEU A 157 11.58 0.50 -4.26
CA LEU A 157 10.59 1.54 -4.48
C LEU A 157 9.39 1.01 -5.28
N PHE A 158 8.20 1.48 -4.93
CA PHE A 158 6.96 1.32 -5.67
C PHE A 158 6.39 2.70 -5.99
N VAL A 159 5.99 2.92 -7.25
CA VAL A 159 5.42 4.18 -7.72
C VAL A 159 4.16 3.91 -8.51
N GLN A 160 3.09 4.64 -8.15
CA GLN A 160 1.87 4.68 -8.93
C GLN A 160 1.38 6.11 -9.07
N LEU A 161 1.42 6.62 -10.30
CA LEU A 161 1.03 7.99 -10.62
C LEU A 161 -0.36 8.07 -11.25
N GLY A 162 -1.09 9.12 -10.88
CA GLY A 162 -2.06 9.75 -11.75
C GLY A 162 -3.47 9.17 -11.79
N MET A 163 -3.61 7.89 -12.16
CA MET A 163 -4.90 7.20 -12.11
C MET A 163 -5.41 6.99 -10.67
N GLY A 164 -4.52 7.27 -9.71
CA GLY A 164 -4.82 7.43 -8.31
C GLY A 164 -4.99 6.09 -7.62
N ILE A 165 -4.13 5.81 -6.67
CA ILE A 165 -4.35 4.72 -5.74
C ILE A 165 -5.39 5.13 -4.72
N ARG A 166 -6.30 4.23 -4.40
CA ARG A 166 -7.37 4.45 -3.43
C ARG A 166 -6.89 4.01 -2.05
N THR A 167 -7.55 4.51 -1.02
CA THR A 167 -7.15 4.22 0.37
C THR A 167 -7.12 2.71 0.66
N PHE A 168 -8.07 1.95 0.11
CA PHE A 168 -8.18 0.50 0.34
C PHE A 168 -7.07 -0.31 -0.33
N ASP A 169 -6.60 0.11 -1.50
CA ASP A 169 -5.49 -0.54 -2.22
C ASP A 169 -4.19 -0.54 -1.37
N ILE A 170 -4.02 0.42 -0.44
CA ILE A 170 -2.75 0.64 0.29
C ILE A 170 -2.84 0.69 1.81
N ALA A 171 -4.04 0.72 2.39
CA ALA A 171 -4.21 0.94 3.82
C ALA A 171 -3.37 -0.03 4.66
N ALA A 172 -3.53 -1.33 4.39
CA ALA A 172 -2.82 -2.38 5.10
C ALA A 172 -1.31 -2.32 4.81
N ALA A 173 -0.95 -2.21 3.53
CA ALA A 173 0.44 -2.19 3.09
C ALA A 173 1.20 -0.95 3.60
N SER A 174 0.52 0.16 3.85
CA SER A 174 1.12 1.38 4.40
C SER A 174 1.62 1.19 5.84
N LEU A 175 0.85 0.49 6.69
CA LEU A 175 1.29 0.12 8.04
C LEU A 175 2.45 -0.87 7.94
N ILE A 176 2.32 -1.91 7.12
CA ILE A 176 3.35 -2.94 6.92
C ILE A 176 4.68 -2.29 6.50
N LEU A 177 4.64 -1.35 5.56
CA LEU A 177 5.82 -0.60 5.11
C LEU A 177 6.44 0.23 6.24
N ARG A 178 5.61 0.99 6.96
CA ARG A 178 6.06 1.85 8.08
C ARG A 178 6.75 1.03 9.16
N GLU A 179 6.11 -0.06 9.57
CA GLU A 179 6.60 -0.96 10.62
C GLU A 179 7.83 -1.78 10.20
N ALA A 180 8.06 -1.95 8.88
CA ALA A 180 9.31 -2.50 8.34
C ALA A 180 10.44 -1.45 8.20
N GLY A 181 10.16 -0.18 8.50
CA GLY A 181 11.12 0.94 8.45
C GLY A 181 11.19 1.67 7.10
N GLY A 182 10.21 1.46 6.22
CA GLY A 182 10.03 2.20 4.97
C GLY A 182 9.16 3.44 5.13
N VAL A 183 8.99 4.19 4.04
CA VAL A 183 8.24 5.45 4.04
C VAL A 183 7.31 5.51 2.84
N LEU A 184 6.09 6.00 3.08
CA LEU A 184 5.10 6.28 2.05
C LEU A 184 4.96 7.78 1.86
N PHE A 185 5.01 8.22 0.61
CA PHE A 185 4.77 9.60 0.19
C PHE A 185 3.59 9.68 -0.77
N ALA A 186 2.85 10.77 -0.69
CA ALA A 186 2.08 11.26 -1.82
C ALA A 186 2.99 12.13 -2.70
N ILE A 187 2.71 12.16 -4.00
CA ILE A 187 3.49 12.94 -4.98
C ILE A 187 2.61 13.81 -5.87
N GLU A 188 3.02 15.05 -6.06
CA GLU A 188 2.42 15.99 -7.01
C GLU A 188 3.51 16.76 -7.75
N GLY A 189 3.62 16.53 -9.06
CA GLY A 189 4.78 16.97 -9.83
C GLY A 189 6.08 16.37 -9.27
N GLU A 190 6.99 17.21 -8.83
CA GLU A 190 8.27 16.82 -8.20
C GLU A 190 8.23 16.90 -6.67
N ARG A 191 7.07 17.22 -6.07
CA ARG A 191 6.93 17.40 -4.62
C ARG A 191 6.46 16.11 -3.95
N LEU A 192 7.20 15.69 -2.94
CA LEU A 192 6.86 14.57 -2.06
C LEU A 192 6.39 15.09 -0.71
N TYR A 193 5.29 14.55 -0.21
CA TYR A 193 4.74 14.93 1.09
C TYR A 193 4.06 13.75 1.79
N LYS A 194 3.84 13.89 3.10
CA LYS A 194 3.14 12.86 3.88
C LYS A 194 1.71 12.68 3.36
N PRO A 195 1.29 11.47 2.97
CA PRO A 195 -0.04 11.25 2.44
C PRO A 195 -1.09 11.52 3.52
N LYS A 196 -2.07 12.36 3.19
CA LYS A 196 -3.31 12.53 3.97
C LYS A 196 -4.46 11.94 3.16
N MET A 197 -4.94 10.77 3.59
CA MET A 197 -6.00 10.04 2.89
C MET A 197 -7.14 9.72 3.86
N ARG A 198 -8.35 10.08 3.43
CA ARG A 198 -9.59 9.72 4.12
C ARG A 198 -10.00 8.32 3.71
N ALA A 199 -10.68 7.59 4.60
CA ALA A 199 -11.31 6.33 4.26
C ALA A 199 -12.59 6.60 3.47
N THR A 200 -12.46 6.82 2.15
CA THR A 200 -13.60 7.01 1.23
C THR A 200 -13.32 6.35 -0.11
N PRO A 201 -14.35 5.90 -0.84
CA PRO A 201 -14.17 5.30 -2.16
C PRO A 201 -13.58 6.25 -3.23
N LYS A 202 -13.68 7.56 -3.02
CA LYS A 202 -13.31 8.59 -4.00
C LYS A 202 -11.90 9.14 -3.81
N GLU A 203 -11.29 8.92 -2.64
CA GLU A 203 -9.99 9.50 -2.33
C GLU A 203 -8.91 8.77 -3.14
N LYS A 204 -8.15 9.54 -3.91
CA LYS A 204 -7.13 9.03 -4.82
C LYS A 204 -5.86 9.86 -4.71
N ARG A 205 -4.70 9.19 -4.68
CA ARG A 205 -3.39 9.86 -4.69
C ARG A 205 -2.42 9.16 -5.62
N SER A 206 -1.49 9.93 -6.19
CA SER A 206 -0.24 9.37 -6.67
C SER A 206 0.63 9.07 -5.46
N ILE A 207 1.22 7.89 -5.41
CA ILE A 207 2.03 7.49 -4.25
C ILE A 207 3.40 6.97 -4.65
N VAL A 208 4.33 7.11 -3.70
CA VAL A 208 5.67 6.53 -3.73
C VAL A 208 5.91 5.84 -2.40
N ALA A 209 6.05 4.52 -2.42
CA ALA A 209 6.54 3.73 -1.29
C ALA A 209 8.02 3.45 -1.49
N VAL A 210 8.84 3.70 -0.47
CA VAL A 210 10.30 3.52 -0.57
C VAL A 210 10.84 2.80 0.67
N GLY A 211 11.78 1.89 0.45
CA GLY A 211 12.49 1.23 1.54
C GLY A 211 13.51 2.15 2.21
N ASP A 212 14.28 2.89 1.42
CA ASP A 212 15.30 3.82 1.88
C ASP A 212 15.14 5.19 1.20
N VAL A 213 14.89 6.24 1.98
CA VAL A 213 14.70 7.61 1.47
C VAL A 213 15.92 8.14 0.69
N ASN A 214 17.10 7.58 0.88
CA ASN A 214 18.28 7.92 0.09
C ASN A 214 18.13 7.52 -1.39
N VAL A 215 17.24 6.57 -1.71
CA VAL A 215 16.85 6.27 -3.09
C VAL A 215 16.16 7.49 -3.72
N LEU A 216 15.26 8.16 -3.00
CA LEU A 216 14.51 9.31 -3.51
C LEU A 216 15.36 10.57 -3.67
N LYS A 217 16.32 10.82 -2.76
CA LYS A 217 17.25 11.96 -2.87
C LYS A 217 18.07 11.96 -4.16
N LYS A 218 18.25 10.79 -4.79
CA LYS A 218 18.93 10.64 -6.09
C LYS A 218 18.00 10.84 -7.29
N LEU A 219 16.69 10.72 -7.08
CA LEU A 219 15.65 10.99 -8.07
C LEU A 219 15.40 12.51 -8.16
N TYR A 220 15.29 13.18 -7.01
CA TYR A 220 15.00 14.60 -6.90
C TYR A 220 16.13 15.35 -6.15
N PRO A 221 17.05 16.07 -6.82
CA PRO A 221 18.03 16.92 -6.13
C PRO A 221 17.60 18.41 -6.12
N PRO A 222 17.79 19.19 -5.04
CA PRO A 222 17.90 18.87 -3.62
C PRO A 222 16.52 18.99 -2.94
N VAL A 223 16.13 17.99 -2.15
CA VAL A 223 14.87 18.00 -1.41
C VAL A 223 15.07 18.59 -0.02
N ASP A 224 15.34 19.90 0.03
CA ASP A 224 15.40 20.65 1.28
C ASP A 224 14.00 20.81 1.93
N GLU A 225 12.94 20.38 1.23
CA GLU A 225 11.54 20.38 1.72
C GLU A 225 10.99 18.97 2.01
N ILE A 226 11.78 17.88 1.99
CA ILE A 226 11.28 16.52 2.32
C ILE A 226 10.93 16.35 3.81
N VAL A 227 11.21 17.34 4.65
CA VAL A 227 11.12 17.23 6.11
C VAL A 227 10.11 18.22 6.69
N GLU A 228 8.84 17.82 6.70
CA GLU A 228 8.10 17.76 7.96
C GLU A 228 7.66 16.29 8.13
N LEU A 229 8.57 15.47 8.69
CA LEU A 229 8.33 14.06 9.04
C LEU A 229 7.47 13.96 10.31
#